data_AF-A0A0N8KD40-F1
#
_entry.id   AF-A0A0N8KD40-F1
#
_cell.length_a   1.000
_cell.length_b   1.000
_cell.length_c   1.000
_cell.angle_alpha   90.00
_cell.angle_beta   90.00
_cell.angle_gamma   90.00
#
_symmetry.space_group_name_H-M   'P 1'
#
loop_
_entity.id
_entity.type
_entity.pdbx_description
1 polymer ?
#
loop_
_entity_poly.entity_id
_entity_poly.type
_entity_poly.pdbx_seq_one_letter_code
_entity_poly.pdbx_strand_id
1 'polypeptide(L)' 'MNRPAPILASETSAARLLDMKPAEFRALVEAGHFPRGREIAPGMVRWPVDELRLIANGEAAEGLGDVQW' A
#
# COMPACT_ATOMS: atom_id res chain seq x y z
N MET A 1 -2.54 -7.82 25.21
CA MET A 1 -2.49 -8.88 24.17
C MET A 1 -1.72 -8.33 22.99
N ASN A 2 -0.55 -8.91 22.67
CA ASN A 2 0.26 -8.45 21.54
C ASN A 2 -0.32 -9.06 20.25
N ARG A 3 -1.18 -8.31 19.55
CA ARG A 3 -1.71 -8.75 18.25
C ARG A 3 -0.54 -8.75 17.24
N PRO A 4 -0.33 -9.82 16.46
CA PRO A 4 0.69 -9.78 15.42
C PRO A 4 0.41 -8.61 14.48
N ALA A 5 1.46 -7.87 14.12
CA ALA A 5 1.36 -6.77 13.17
C ALA A 5 0.96 -7.34 11.80
N PRO A 6 -0.06 -6.78 11.13
CA PRO A 6 -0.46 -7.25 9.81
C PRO A 6 0.65 -6.95 8.78
N ILE A 7 0.95 -7.93 7.94
CA ILE A 7 1.89 -7.77 6.80
C ILE A 7 1.21 -7.22 5.54
N LEU A 8 -0.13 -7.26 5.49
CA LEU A 8 -0.97 -6.76 4.42
C LEU A 8 -2.01 -5.77 4.96
N ALA A 9 -2.10 -4.59 4.35
CA ALA A 9 -3.05 -3.55 4.68
C ALA A 9 -4.25 -3.54 3.70
N SER A 10 -5.47 -3.28 4.20
CA SER A 10 -6.54 -2.76 3.32
C SER A 10 -6.20 -1.33 2.88
N GLU A 11 -6.93 -0.81 1.89
CA GLU A 11 -6.89 0.61 1.53
C GLU A 11 -7.05 1.51 2.76
N THR A 12 -8.02 1.21 3.63
CA THR A 12 -8.24 2.00 4.85
C THR A 12 -7.06 1.95 5.80
N SER A 13 -6.45 0.78 6.02
CA SER A 13 -5.27 0.65 6.86
C SER A 13 -4.05 1.31 6.24
N ALA A 14 -3.88 1.21 4.92
CA ALA A 14 -2.77 1.83 4.19
C ALA A 14 -2.83 3.35 4.28
N ALA A 15 -4.01 3.94 4.02
CA ALA A 15 -4.24 5.37 4.18
C ALA A 15 -3.95 5.82 5.62
N ARG A 16 -4.37 5.03 6.61
CA ARG A 16 -4.15 5.34 8.03
C ARG A 16 -2.68 5.23 8.45
N LEU A 17 -1.90 4.33 7.85
CA LEU A 17 -0.46 4.23 8.09
C LEU A 17 0.30 5.45 7.56
N LEU A 18 -0.20 6.06 6.48
CA LEU A 18 0.36 7.26 5.85
C LEU A 18 -0.33 8.55 6.30
N ASP A 19 -1.12 8.49 7.38
CA ASP A 19 -1.83 9.63 7.99
C ASP A 19 -2.74 10.41 7.01
N MET A 20 -3.48 9.71 6.15
CA MET A 20 -4.39 10.33 5.17
C MET A 20 -5.75 9.62 5.10
N LYS A 21 -6.73 10.26 4.43
CA LYS A 21 -8.05 9.64 4.20
C LYS A 21 -7.96 8.57 3.11
N PRO A 22 -8.81 7.52 3.15
CA PRO A 22 -8.84 6.48 2.12
C PRO A 22 -9.04 7.02 0.70
N ALA A 23 -9.83 8.08 0.54
CA ALA A 23 -10.06 8.71 -0.76
C ALA A 23 -8.80 9.41 -1.33
N GLU A 24 -7.98 10.02 -0.46
CA GLU A 24 -6.72 10.65 -0.85
C GLU A 24 -5.71 9.59 -1.27
N PHE A 25 -5.60 8.52 -0.47
CA PHE A 25 -4.78 7.37 -0.81
C PHE A 25 -5.17 6.76 -2.16
N ARG A 26 -6.48 6.54 -2.38
CA ARG A 26 -6.99 6.03 -3.66
C ARG A 26 -6.65 6.95 -4.82
N ALA A 27 -6.81 8.27 -4.65
CA ALA A 27 -6.47 9.23 -5.70
C ALA A 27 -4.98 9.18 -6.08
N LEU A 28 -4.09 9.00 -5.10
CA LEU A 28 -2.65 8.85 -5.35
C LEU A 28 -2.29 7.54 -6.04
N VAL A 29 -2.99 6.44 -5.72
CA VAL A 29 -2.84 5.16 -6.43
C VAL A 29 -3.31 5.27 -7.89
N GLU A 30 -4.49 5.86 -8.12
CA GLU A 30 -5.05 6.05 -9.46
C GLU A 30 -4.20 7.01 -10.31
N ALA A 31 -3.62 8.03 -9.69
CA ALA A 31 -2.67 8.96 -10.33
C ALA A 31 -1.28 8.35 -10.57
N GLY A 32 -1.01 7.13 -10.08
CA GLY A 32 0.29 6.45 -10.24
C GLY A 32 1.40 6.95 -9.32
N HIS A 33 1.06 7.76 -8.31
CA HIS A 33 2.03 8.18 -7.29
C HIS A 33 2.32 7.08 -6.28
N PHE A 34 1.33 6.22 -5.97
CA PHE A 34 1.46 5.07 -5.09
C PHE A 34 1.28 3.75 -5.86
N PRO A 35 1.87 2.64 -5.39
CA PRO A 35 1.69 1.34 -6.02
C PRO A 35 0.24 0.90 -5.98
N ARG A 36 -0.18 0.20 -7.05
CA ARG A 36 -1.48 -0.48 -7.08
C ARG A 36 -1.49 -1.62 -6.07
N GLY A 37 -2.63 -1.80 -5.41
CA GLY A 37 -2.79 -2.92 -4.48
C GLY A 37 -2.77 -4.25 -5.22
N ARG A 38 -2.28 -5.29 -4.53
CA ARG A 38 -2.26 -6.66 -5.04
C ARG A 38 -3.57 -7.36 -4.71
N GLU A 39 -4.20 -7.97 -5.70
CA GLU A 39 -5.32 -8.87 -5.47
C GLU A 39 -4.81 -10.20 -4.91
N ILE A 40 -5.22 -10.55 -3.69
CA ILE A 40 -4.79 -11.79 -3.00
C ILE A 40 -5.87 -12.88 -3.00
N ALA A 41 -7.09 -12.50 -3.33
CA ALA A 41 -8.27 -13.33 -3.55
C ALA A 41 -9.28 -12.50 -4.36
N PRO A 42 -10.24 -13.10 -5.08
CA PRO A 42 -11.19 -12.36 -5.92
C PRO A 42 -11.87 -11.20 -5.14
N GLY A 43 -11.65 -9.96 -5.60
CA GLY A 43 -12.21 -8.76 -4.98
C GLY A 43 -11.52 -8.32 -3.67
N MET A 44 -10.44 -8.99 -3.25
CA MET A 44 -9.67 -8.62 -2.07
C MET A 44 -8.29 -8.08 -2.45
N VAL A 45 -8.24 -6.75 -2.51
CA VAL A 45 -7.01 -6.01 -2.78
C VAL A 45 -6.31 -5.59 -1.48
N ARG A 46 -5.00 -5.80 -1.42
CA ARG A 46 -4.14 -5.48 -0.27
C ARG A 46 -2.83 -4.85 -0.69
N TRP A 47 -2.28 -4.03 0.21
CA TRP A 47 -0.95 -3.44 0.06
C TRP A 47 0.02 -4.09 1.05
N PRO A 48 1.20 -4.54 0.60
CA PRO A 48 2.28 -4.93 1.51
C PRO A 48 2.67 -3.76 2.40
N VAL A 49 2.72 -3.99 3.71
CA VAL A 49 3.09 -2.93 4.66
C VAL A 49 4.54 -2.47 4.44
N ASP A 50 5.42 -3.36 4.00
CA ASP A 50 6.81 -3.04 3.66
C ASP A 50 6.91 -2.03 2.50
N GLU A 51 6.11 -2.18 1.44
CA GLU A 51 6.09 -1.20 0.34
C GLU A 51 5.57 0.16 0.80
N LEU A 52 4.55 0.19 1.66
CA LEU A 52 4.05 1.45 2.24
C LEU A 52 5.11 2.14 3.10
N ARG A 53 5.98 1.37 3.78
CA ARG A 53 7.11 1.93 4.53
C ARG A 53 8.16 2.55 3.62
N LEU A 54 8.45 1.94 2.47
CA LEU A 54 9.40 2.50 1.48
C LEU A 54 8.90 3.86 0.95
N ILE A 55 7.59 4.00 0.73
CA ILE A 55 6.98 5.28 0.35
C ILE A 55 7.19 6.33 1.44
N ALA A 56 6.93 5.98 2.71
CA ALA A 56 7.09 6.89 3.84
C ALA A 56 8.54 7.37 4.03
N ASN A 57 9.52 6.54 3.67
CA ASN A 57 10.94 6.88 3.75
C ASN A 57 11.46 7.68 2.55
N GLY A 58 10.64 7.90 1.51
CA GLY A 58 11.06 8.52 0.25
C GLY A 58 11.92 7.61 -0.63
N GLU A 59 11.97 6.31 -0.33
CA GLU A 59 12.77 5.30 -1.04
C GLU A 59 12.02 4.70 -2.24
N ALA A 60 10.74 5.02 -2.41
CA ALA A 60 9.90 4.50 -3.50
C ALA A 60 10.25 5.04 -4.90
N ALA A 61 11.24 5.94 -5.03
CA ALA A 61 11.58 6.57 -6.30
C ALA A 61 12.32 5.64 -7.29
N GLU A 62 12.96 4.56 -6.83
CA GLU A 62 13.79 3.70 -7.68
C GLU A 62 13.37 2.23 -7.54
N GLY A 63 12.52 1.74 -8.46
CA GLY A 63 12.44 0.30 -8.73
C GLY A 63 11.25 -0.50 -8.17
N LEU A 64 10.02 -0.01 -8.34
CA LEU A 64 8.83 -0.89 -8.37
C LEU A 64 8.30 -1.09 -9.80
N GLY A 65 9.17 -0.92 -10.79
CA GLY A 65 8.96 -1.43 -12.15
C GLY A 65 9.51 -2.85 -12.23
N ASP A 66 8.64 -3.78 -12.61
CA ASP A 66 8.95 -5.20 -12.88
C ASP A 66 8.98 -6.15 -11.67
N VAL A 67 7.79 -6.44 -11.13
CA VAL A 67 7.54 -7.78 -10.62
C VAL A 67 6.29 -8.33 -11.30
N GLN A 68 6.53 -9.13 -12.34
CA GLN A 68 5.52 -10.06 -12.85
C GLN A 68 5.27 -11.12 -11.77
N TRP A 69 4.03 -11.18 -11.28
CA TRP A 69 3.50 -12.33 -10.54
C TRP A 69 2.42 -12.98 -11.40
#